data_AF-X1EFF1-F1
#
_entry.id   AF-X1EFF1-F1
#
_cell.length_a   1.000
_cell.length_b   1.000
_cell.length_c   1.000
_cell.angle_alpha   90.00
_cell.angle_beta   90.00
_cell.angle_gamma   90.00
#
_symmetry.space_group_name_H-M   'P 1'
#
loop_
_entity.id
_entity.type
_entity.pdbx_description
1 polymer ?
#
loop_
_entity_poly.entity_id
_entity_poly.type
_entity_poly.pdbx_seq_one_letter_code
_entity_poly.pdbx_strand_id
1 'polypeptide(L)'
;FDGTITTNNISLVLREKFAIGNWRKIESDYLGGRLAVEESNKRQYALIKESREKLEAFARKNAEIRAGFLEFVTYCLAAGIRLVSIFDCGRSLVP
;
A
#
# COMPACT_ATOMS: atom_id res chain seq x y z
N PHE A 1 0.83 -2.52 4.51
CA PHE A 1 2.26 -2.66 4.89
C PHE A 1 2.83 -3.72 3.99
N ASP A 2 2.99 -3.26 2.77
CA ASP A 2 2.99 -4.06 1.57
C ASP A 2 4.35 -4.76 1.44
N GLY A 3 4.36 -6.01 1.00
CA GLY A 3 5.59 -6.82 0.90
C GLY A 3 6.16 -7.33 2.24
N THR A 4 5.70 -6.82 3.39
CA THR A 4 6.15 -7.29 4.71
C THR A 4 5.10 -8.15 5.41
N ILE A 5 3.97 -7.55 5.82
CA ILE A 5 2.84 -8.31 6.40
C ILE A 5 2.08 -9.05 5.32
N THR A 6 1.84 -8.39 4.20
CA THR A 6 1.30 -9.04 3.01
C THR A 6 2.45 -9.61 2.17
N THR A 7 2.21 -10.71 1.48
CA THR A 7 3.17 -11.29 0.53
C THR A 7 3.31 -10.42 -0.72
N ASN A 8 2.22 -9.74 -1.09
CA ASN A 8 2.13 -8.88 -2.25
C ASN A 8 2.13 -7.38 -1.91
N ASN A 9 2.27 -6.56 -2.94
CA ASN A 9 2.20 -5.10 -2.86
C ASN A 9 0.84 -4.61 -3.35
N ILE A 10 -0.06 -4.31 -2.43
CA ILE A 10 -1.44 -3.91 -2.75
C ILE A 10 -1.48 -2.58 -3.47
N SER A 11 -0.61 -1.64 -3.10
CA SER A 11 -0.48 -0.36 -3.79
C SER A 11 -0.14 -0.54 -5.28
N LEU A 12 0.74 -1.49 -5.59
CA LEU A 12 1.08 -1.85 -6.98
C LEU A 12 -0.10 -2.50 -7.70
N VAL A 13 -0.73 -3.50 -7.11
CA VAL A 13 -1.85 -4.24 -7.73
C VAL A 13 -3.05 -3.30 -8.01
N LEU A 14 -3.32 -2.34 -7.13
CA LEU A 14 -4.35 -1.31 -7.36
C LEU A 14 -4.03 -0.44 -8.59
N ARG A 15 -2.78 0.00 -8.74
CA ARG A 15 -2.35 0.82 -9.89
C ARG A 15 -2.44 0.03 -11.19
N GLU A 16 -1.97 -1.21 -11.18
CA GLU A 16 -2.08 -2.11 -12.34
C GLU A 16 -3.53 -2.29 -12.80
N LYS A 17 -4.46 -2.36 -11.84
CA LYS A 17 -5.86 -2.62 -12.15
C LYS A 17 -6.65 -1.37 -12.53
N PHE A 18 -6.42 -0.24 -11.86
CA PHE A 18 -7.34 0.91 -11.89
C PHE A 18 -6.72 2.24 -12.31
N ALA A 19 -5.39 2.36 -12.41
CA ALA A 19 -4.79 3.64 -12.80
C ALA A 19 -5.01 3.90 -14.30
N ILE A 20 -5.49 5.10 -14.61
CA ILE A 20 -5.68 5.57 -15.99
C ILE A 20 -4.49 6.45 -16.36
N GLY A 21 -3.63 5.97 -17.26
CA GLY A 21 -2.43 6.68 -17.72
C GLY A 21 -1.12 6.01 -17.27
N ASN A 22 0.00 6.70 -17.49
CA ASN A 22 1.34 6.12 -17.33
C ASN A 22 1.91 6.32 -15.91
N TRP A 23 1.34 5.61 -14.94
CA TRP A 23 1.83 5.63 -13.56
C TRP A 23 3.27 5.08 -13.41
N ARG A 24 3.71 4.22 -14.33
CA ARG A 24 5.09 3.67 -14.38
C ARG A 24 6.14 4.73 -14.69
N LYS A 25 5.80 5.76 -15.47
CA LYS A 25 6.70 6.89 -15.69
C LYS A 25 6.95 7.65 -14.39
N ILE A 26 5.90 7.90 -13.62
CA ILE A 26 6.00 8.53 -12.29
C ILE A 26 6.84 7.65 -11.35
N GLU A 27 6.63 6.33 -11.38
CA GLU A 27 7.44 5.38 -10.59
C GLU A 27 8.93 5.42 -10.98
N SER A 28 9.24 5.46 -12.27
CA SER A 28 10.62 5.58 -12.75
C SER A 28 11.27 6.90 -12.32
N ASP A 29 10.51 7.99 -12.24
CA ASP A 29 10.99 9.27 -11.73
C ASP A 29 11.23 9.26 -10.21
N TYR A 30 10.40 8.55 -9.44
CA TYR A 30 10.66 8.28 -8.03
C TYR A 30 11.91 7.43 -7.82
N LEU A 31 12.01 6.27 -8.48
CA LEU A 31 13.15 5.36 -8.38
C LEU A 31 14.47 6.01 -8.83
N GLY A 32 14.38 6.95 -9.76
CA GLY A 32 15.51 7.76 -10.23
C GLY A 32 15.86 8.95 -9.33
N GLY A 33 15.23 9.11 -8.16
CA GLY A 33 15.48 10.20 -7.22
C GLY A 33 14.98 11.57 -7.68
N ARG A 34 14.16 11.64 -8.75
CA ARG A 34 13.61 12.89 -9.32
C ARG A 34 12.31 13.31 -8.65
N LEU A 35 11.65 12.41 -7.92
CA LEU A 35 10.44 12.68 -7.15
C LEU A 35 10.60 12.16 -5.73
N ALA A 36 10.10 12.93 -4.76
CA ALA A 36 9.94 12.45 -3.40
C ALA A 36 8.84 11.37 -3.33
N VAL A 37 8.90 10.51 -2.32
CA VAL A 37 7.94 9.41 -2.14
C VAL A 37 6.49 9.91 -2.03
N GLU A 38 6.27 10.98 -1.25
CA GLU A 38 4.95 11.57 -1.05
C GLU A 38 4.35 12.10 -2.36
N GLU A 39 5.15 12.84 -3.14
CA GLU A 39 4.72 13.40 -4.42
C GLU A 39 4.47 12.31 -5.47
N SER A 40 5.30 11.26 -5.50
CA SER A 40 5.08 10.10 -6.35
C SER A 40 3.76 9.41 -6.02
N ASN A 41 3.52 9.13 -4.73
CA ASN A 41 2.27 8.51 -4.28
C ASN A 41 1.06 9.35 -4.67
N LYS A 42 1.08 10.65 -4.37
CA LYS A 42 -0.02 11.57 -4.70
C LYS A 42 -0.35 11.55 -6.20
N ARG A 43 0.66 11.65 -7.06
CA ARG A 43 0.46 11.63 -8.53
C ARG A 43 -0.05 10.29 -9.03
N GLN A 44 0.47 9.18 -8.52
CA GLN A 44 0.03 7.83 -8.93
C GLN A 44 -1.41 7.55 -8.50
N TYR A 45 -1.77 7.87 -7.26
CA TYR A 45 -3.13 7.66 -6.76
C TYR A 45 -4.15 8.60 -7.44
N ALA A 46 -3.74 9.80 -7.88
CA ALA A 46 -4.60 10.67 -8.67
C ALA A 46 -5.05 10.07 -10.01
N LEU A 47 -4.35 9.04 -10.52
CA LEU A 47 -4.71 8.33 -11.74
C LEU A 47 -5.81 7.27 -11.51
N ILE A 48 -6.11 6.93 -10.26
CA ILE A 48 -7.19 6.00 -9.91
C ILE A 48 -8.46 6.82 -9.67
N LYS A 49 -9.53 6.51 -10.43
CA LYS A 49 -10.81 7.25 -10.40
C LYS A 49 -11.97 6.47 -9.78
N GLU A 50 -11.67 5.30 -9.23
CA GLU A 50 -12.66 4.41 -8.64
C GLU A 50 -13.07 4.87 -7.24
N SER A 51 -14.25 4.42 -6.79
CA SER A 51 -14.74 4.73 -5.46
C SER A 51 -13.89 4.05 -4.38
N ARG A 52 -13.85 4.66 -3.21
CA ARG A 52 -13.13 4.13 -2.04
C ARG A 52 -13.60 2.71 -1.70
N GLU A 53 -14.90 2.48 -1.72
CA GLU A 53 -15.52 1.18 -1.38
C GLU A 53 -15.03 0.08 -2.33
N LYS A 54 -14.95 0.38 -3.63
CA LYS A 54 -14.46 -0.56 -4.64
C LYS A 54 -12.98 -0.86 -4.43
N LEU A 55 -12.17 0.16 -4.13
CA LEU A 55 -10.74 -0.01 -3.84
C LEU A 55 -10.51 -0.83 -2.57
N GLU A 56 -11.27 -0.56 -1.50
CA GLU A 56 -11.20 -1.32 -0.25
C GLU A 56 -11.63 -2.78 -0.44
N ALA A 57 -12.73 -3.03 -1.16
CA ALA A 57 -13.20 -4.39 -1.46
C ALA A 57 -12.16 -5.16 -2.29
N PHE A 58 -11.56 -4.50 -3.29
CA PHE A 58 -10.49 -5.10 -4.08
C PHE A 58 -9.25 -5.38 -3.24
N ALA A 59 -8.81 -4.44 -2.42
CA ALA A 59 -7.65 -4.62 -1.54
C ALA A 59 -7.85 -5.79 -0.57
N ARG A 60 -9.01 -5.89 0.09
CA ARG A 60 -9.34 -7.00 1.00
C ARG A 60 -9.34 -8.35 0.30
N LYS A 61 -9.86 -8.40 -0.94
CA LYS A 61 -9.91 -9.63 -1.73
C LYS A 61 -8.52 -10.12 -2.17
N ASN A 62 -7.60 -9.19 -2.44
CA ASN A 62 -6.28 -9.52 -3.01
C ASN A 62 -5.15 -9.49 -1.97
N ALA A 63 -5.40 -9.04 -0.74
CA ALA A 63 -4.40 -9.05 0.32
C ALA A 63 -4.15 -10.47 0.82
N GLU A 64 -2.91 -10.93 0.62
CA GLU A 64 -2.44 -12.23 1.11
C GLU A 64 -1.55 -12.00 2.33
N ILE A 65 -2.01 -12.43 3.51
CA ILE A 65 -1.22 -12.33 4.74
C ILE A 65 -0.10 -13.37 4.68
N ARG A 66 1.11 -12.95 5.04
CA ARG A 66 2.27 -13.83 5.13
C ARG A 66 2.04 -14.91 6.19
N ALA A 67 2.31 -16.17 5.81
CA ALA A 67 2.27 -17.30 6.73
C ALA A 67 3.14 -17.03 7.97
N GLY A 68 2.65 -17.40 9.15
CA GLY A 68 3.34 -17.15 10.43
C GLY A 68 3.09 -15.77 11.04
N PHE A 69 2.50 -14.81 10.30
CA PHE A 69 2.31 -13.46 10.83
C PHE A 69 1.24 -13.40 11.94
N LEU A 70 0.17 -14.19 11.83
CA LEU A 70 -0.87 -14.24 12.86
C LEU A 70 -0.31 -14.85 14.16
N GLU A 71 0.46 -15.93 14.04
CA GLU A 71 1.14 -16.59 15.14
C GLU A 71 2.13 -15.65 15.82
N PHE A 72 2.89 -14.88 15.03
CA PHE A 72 3.78 -13.84 15.54
C PHE A 72 3.04 -12.75 16.33
N VAL A 73 1.88 -12.27 15.82
CA VAL A 73 1.05 -11.30 16.54
C VAL A 73 0.51 -11.90 17.84
N THR A 74 -0.01 -13.13 17.80
CA THR A 74 -0.50 -13.84 18.99
C THR A 74 0.60 -13.99 20.04
N TYR A 75 1.81 -14.34 19.62
CA TYR A 75 2.97 -14.41 20.53
C TYR A 75 3.28 -13.06 21.17
N CYS A 76 3.34 -11.98 20.37
CA CYS A 76 3.64 -10.65 20.89
C CYS A 76 2.59 -10.22 21.93
N LEU A 77 1.30 -10.45 21.66
CA LEU A 77 0.22 -10.14 22.58
C LEU A 77 0.33 -10.94 23.89
N ALA A 78 0.57 -12.25 23.81
CA ALA A 78 0.73 -13.11 24.98
C ALA A 78 1.96 -12.74 25.82
N ALA A 79 3.04 -12.29 25.19
CA ALA A 79 4.27 -11.88 25.83
C ALA A 79 4.25 -10.42 26.36
N GLY A 80 3.14 -9.69 26.18
CA GLY A 80 3.05 -8.27 26.54
C GLY A 80 3.95 -7.35 25.69
N ILE A 81 4.37 -7.82 24.51
CA ILE A 81 5.21 -7.07 23.57
C ILE A 81 4.31 -6.16 22.74
N ARG A 82 4.61 -4.85 22.75
CA ARG A 82 3.91 -3.88 21.91
C ARG A 82 4.36 -3.99 20.46
N LEU A 83 3.46 -4.47 19.60
CA LEU A 83 3.68 -4.49 18.15
C LEU A 83 3.25 -3.16 17.52
N VAL A 84 4.12 -2.55 16.71
CA VAL A 84 3.85 -1.31 15.96
C VAL A 84 4.18 -1.55 14.49
N SER A 85 3.27 -1.15 13.59
CA SER A 85 3.49 -1.18 12.15
C SER A 85 3.73 0.25 11.63
N ILE A 86 4.83 0.46 10.93
CA ILE A 86 5.17 1.73 10.30
C ILE A 86 5.10 1.52 8.80
N PHE A 87 4.23 2.25 8.13
CA PHE A 87 4.10 2.20 6.68
C PHE A 87 4.01 3.62 6.14
N ASP A 88 4.48 3.79 4.91
CA ASP A 88 4.30 5.05 4.20
C ASP A 88 2.81 5.23 3.93
N CYS A 89 2.19 6.09 4.72
CA CYS A 89 0.81 6.51 4.53
C CYS A 89 0.87 7.82 3.76
N GLY A 90 0.54 7.76 2.46
CA GLY A 90 0.13 8.95 1.74
C GLY A 90 -1.10 9.50 2.46
N ARG A 91 -0.91 10.45 3.38
CA ARG A 91 -2.00 11.19 4.00
C ARG A 91 -2.71 11.90 2.83
N SER A 92 -3.80 11.31 2.35
CA SER A 92 -4.68 12.01 1.43
C SER A 92 -5.27 13.16 2.23
N LEU A 93 -4.74 14.36 1.98
CA LEU A 93 -5.44 15.61 2.14
C LEU A 93 -6.70 15.52 1.26
N VAL A 94 -7.76 14.95 1.81
CA VAL A 94 -9.12 15.32 1.45
C VAL A 94 -9.58 16.17 2.64
N PRO A 95 -10.10 17.39 2.42
CA PRO A 95 -10.54 18.26 3.51
C PRO A 95 -11.58 17.57 4.41
#